data_AF-A0A969TZX7-F1
#
_entry.id   AF-A0A969TZX7-F1
#
_cell.length_a   1.000
_cell.length_b   1.000
_cell.length_c   1.000
_cell.angle_alpha   90.00
_cell.angle_beta   90.00
_cell.angle_gamma   90.00
#
_symmetry.space_group_name_H-M   'P 1'
#
loop_
_entity.id
_entity.type
_entity.pdbx_description
1 polymer ?
#
loop_
_entity_poly.entity_id
_entity_poly.type
_entity_poly.pdbx_seq_one_letter_code
_entity_poly.pdbx_strand_id
1 'polypeptide(L)'
;MLVSHIACITPEPDDNYDSFGSSVAINNKYLAIGDYLANRVVIYTRDNSGQWSRSKVILPPKDSIPDRESYGFGNELQLDGDFLIISASVTKDANKVNNPEGFQQKANFRYYFDERYLY
;
A
#
# COMPACT_ATOMS: atom_id res chain seq x y z
N MET A 1 -22.74 6.48 -28.91
CA MET A 1 -21.54 5.63 -28.95
C MET A 1 -20.86 5.79 -27.60
N LEU A 2 -20.83 4.76 -26.76
CA LEU A 2 -20.10 4.80 -25.48
C LEU A 2 -18.62 4.59 -25.81
N VAL A 3 -17.81 5.63 -25.65
CA VAL A 3 -16.35 5.50 -25.75
C VAL A 3 -15.88 4.89 -24.43
N SER A 4 -15.29 3.70 -24.49
CA SER A 4 -14.63 3.12 -23.32
C SER A 4 -13.34 3.89 -23.04
N HIS A 5 -13.26 4.58 -21.91
CA HIS A 5 -12.01 5.17 -21.43
C HIS A 5 -11.22 4.08 -20.71
N ILE A 6 -10.32 3.42 -21.44
CA ILE A 6 -9.36 2.48 -20.88
C ILE A 6 -8.13 3.28 -20.47
N ALA A 7 -7.80 3.26 -19.18
CA ALA A 7 -6.53 3.76 -18.65
C ALA A 7 -5.62 2.57 -18.36
N CYS A 8 -4.37 2.64 -18.81
CA CYS A 8 -3.33 1.66 -18.47
C CYS A 8 -2.33 2.34 -17.54
N ILE A 9 -2.14 1.78 -16.35
CA ILE A 9 -1.06 2.18 -15.44
C ILE A 9 0.03 1.13 -15.57
N THR A 10 1.22 1.58 -15.95
CA THR A 10 2.42 0.74 -16.02
C THR A 10 3.41 1.17 -14.95
N PRO A 11 4.26 0.26 -14.44
CA PRO A 11 5.34 0.63 -13.53
C PRO A 11 6.18 1.78 -14.11
N GLU A 12 6.47 2.80 -13.29
CA GLU A 12 7.47 3.83 -13.56
C GLU A 12 8.89 3.28 -13.34
N PRO A 13 9.96 3.93 -13.84
CA PRO A 13 11.34 3.40 -13.73
C PRO A 13 11.83 3.14 -12.30
N ASP A 14 11.24 3.82 -11.31
CA ASP A 14 11.54 3.66 -9.89
C ASP A 14 10.70 2.57 -9.20
N ASP A 15 9.68 2.02 -9.86
CA ASP A 15 8.83 0.93 -9.36
C ASP A 15 9.52 -0.43 -9.51
N ASN A 16 9.20 -1.37 -8.60
CA ASN A 16 9.72 -2.72 -8.71
C ASN A 16 8.86 -3.52 -9.70
N TYR A 17 9.46 -3.95 -10.80
CA TYR A 17 8.79 -4.70 -11.86
C TYR A 17 8.16 -6.02 -11.41
N ASP A 18 8.66 -6.63 -10.33
CA ASP A 18 8.18 -7.93 -9.84
C ASP A 18 6.98 -7.78 -8.90
N SER A 19 6.82 -6.64 -8.22
CA SER A 19 5.77 -6.44 -7.21
C SER A 19 4.83 -5.27 -7.44
N PHE A 20 5.12 -4.35 -8.35
CA PHE A 20 4.20 -3.27 -8.64
C PHE A 20 2.88 -3.83 -9.20
N GLY A 21 1.77 -3.47 -8.58
CA GLY A 21 0.45 -4.01 -8.95
C GLY A 21 0.13 -5.37 -8.32
N SER A 22 0.97 -5.87 -7.41
CA SER A 22 0.71 -7.08 -6.63
C SER A 22 -0.57 -7.02 -5.81
N SER A 23 -0.96 -5.82 -5.37
CA SER A 23 -2.24 -5.53 -4.75
C SER A 23 -2.79 -4.20 -5.27
N VAL A 24 -4.11 -4.11 -5.38
CA VAL A 24 -4.80 -2.93 -5.90
C VAL A 24 -6.06 -2.68 -5.08
N ALA A 25 -6.30 -1.42 -4.71
CA ALA A 25 -7.57 -0.97 -4.18
C ALA A 25 -7.99 0.34 -4.86
N ILE A 26 -9.26 0.48 -5.24
CA ILE A 26 -9.73 1.60 -6.06
C ILE A 26 -11.12 2.05 -5.64
N ASN A 27 -11.35 3.36 -5.72
CA ASN A 27 -12.68 3.97 -5.69
C ASN A 27 -12.77 5.10 -6.73
N ASN A 28 -13.76 5.99 -6.62
CA ASN A 28 -13.98 7.05 -7.61
C ASN A 28 -12.86 8.11 -7.66
N LYS A 29 -12.08 8.27 -6.57
CA LYS A 29 -11.08 9.34 -6.41
C LYS A 29 -9.66 8.80 -6.33
N TYR A 30 -9.46 7.62 -5.74
CA TYR A 30 -8.15 7.06 -5.46
C TYR A 30 -7.97 5.67 -6.05
N LEU A 31 -6.74 5.41 -6.50
CA LEU A 31 -6.23 4.11 -6.88
C LEU A 31 -4.95 3.89 -6.09
N ALA A 32 -4.94 2.91 -5.21
CA ALA A 32 -3.78 2.47 -4.45
C ALA A 32 -3.19 1.21 -5.08
N ILE A 33 -1.89 1.22 -5.33
CA ILE A 33 -1.14 0.12 -5.93
C ILE A 33 -0.03 -0.29 -4.97
N GLY A 34 -0.04 -1.56 -4.57
CA GLY A 34 1.00 -2.14 -3.73
C GLY A 34 2.24 -2.47 -4.53
N ASP A 35 3.40 -2.18 -3.94
CA ASP A 35 4.72 -2.50 -4.47
C ASP A 35 5.60 -3.05 -3.33
N TYR A 36 5.25 -4.24 -2.85
CA TYR A 36 5.73 -4.74 -1.56
C TYR A 36 7.22 -5.08 -1.51
N LEU A 37 7.87 -5.39 -2.65
CA LEU A 37 9.34 -5.55 -2.68
C LEU A 37 10.06 -4.20 -2.66
N ALA A 38 9.42 -3.13 -3.13
CA ALA A 38 9.87 -1.75 -2.92
C ALA A 38 9.39 -1.15 -1.59
N ASN A 39 8.70 -1.95 -0.75
CA ASN A 39 8.22 -1.59 0.57
C ASN A 39 7.32 -0.34 0.59
N ARG A 40 6.41 -0.22 -0.37
CA ARG A 40 5.60 1.00 -0.53
C ARG A 40 4.23 0.74 -1.15
N VAL A 41 3.38 1.76 -1.05
CA VAL A 41 2.12 1.87 -1.78
C VAL A 41 2.13 3.15 -2.59
N VAL A 42 1.83 3.06 -3.89
CA VAL A 42 1.72 4.20 -4.80
C VAL A 42 0.26 4.58 -4.94
N ILE A 43 -0.06 5.86 -4.76
CA ILE A 43 -1.41 6.41 -4.87
C ILE A 43 -1.53 7.24 -6.13
N TYR A 44 -2.54 6.91 -6.92
CA TYR A 44 -3.02 7.71 -8.04
C TYR A 44 -4.33 8.39 -7.66
N THR A 45 -4.51 9.63 -8.11
CA THR A 45 -5.78 10.36 -7.99
C THR A 45 -6.44 10.54 -9.34
N ARG A 46 -7.77 10.52 -9.35
CA ARG A 46 -8.58 10.78 -10.53
C ARG A 46 -9.03 12.23 -10.56
N ASP A 47 -8.78 12.92 -11.67
CA ASP A 47 -9.30 14.27 -11.88
C ASP A 47 -10.73 14.28 -12.43
N ASN A 48 -11.31 15.48 -12.58
CA ASN A 48 -12.68 15.67 -13.09
C ASN A 48 -12.85 15.26 -14.56
N SER A 49 -11.75 15.12 -15.32
CA SER A 49 -11.77 14.59 -16.69
C SER A 49 -11.70 13.05 -16.73
N GLY A 50 -11.58 12.42 -15.56
CA GLY A 50 -11.50 10.98 -15.40
C GLY A 50 -10.09 10.42 -15.57
N GLN A 51 -9.07 11.27 -15.65
CA GLN A 51 -7.68 10.89 -15.85
C GLN A 51 -7.00 10.59 -14.52
N TRP A 52 -6.19 9.54 -14.49
CA TRP A 52 -5.42 9.12 -13.32
C TRP A 52 -4.00 9.71 -13.37
N SER A 53 -3.53 10.26 -12.25
CA SER A 53 -2.17 10.77 -12.10
C SER A 53 -1.53 10.27 -10.81
N ARG A 54 -0.24 9.90 -10.86
CA ARG A 54 0.54 9.51 -9.69
C ARG A 54 0.64 10.71 -8.75
N SER A 55 0.20 10.55 -7.51
CA SER A 55 -0.04 11.67 -6.59
C SER A 55 0.78 11.58 -5.31
N LYS A 56 1.01 10.35 -4.80
CA LYS A 56 1.67 10.14 -3.50
C LYS A 56 2.30 8.75 -3.43
N VAL A 57 3.37 8.64 -2.66
CA VAL A 57 3.94 7.36 -2.22
C VAL A 57 3.77 7.28 -0.70
N ILE A 58 3.28 6.15 -0.22
CA ILE A 58 3.17 5.83 1.20
C ILE A 58 4.24 4.79 1.53
N LEU A 59 5.06 5.11 2.53
CA LEU A 59 6.09 4.24 3.08
C LEU A 59 5.59 3.66 4.41
N PRO A 60 6.16 2.53 4.89
CA PRO A 60 5.84 2.04 6.23
C PRO A 60 6.12 3.09 7.30
N PRO A 61 5.40 3.06 8.43
CA PRO A 61 5.72 3.93 9.56
C PRO A 61 7.15 3.74 10.02
N LYS A 62 7.83 4.85 10.31
CA LYS A 62 9.20 4.85 10.80
C LYS A 62 9.34 3.96 12.04
N ASP A 63 10.44 3.22 12.12
CA ASP A 63 10.79 2.30 13.21
C ASP A 63 9.84 1.10 13.36
N SER A 64 8.88 0.90 12.45
CA SER A 64 8.06 -0.31 12.38
C SER A 64 8.87 -1.51 11.88
N ILE A 65 8.34 -2.72 12.06
CA ILE A 65 8.97 -3.94 11.53
C ILE A 65 9.22 -3.85 10.01
N PRO A 66 8.24 -3.53 9.14
CA PRO A 66 8.50 -3.43 7.70
C PRO A 66 9.47 -2.31 7.32
N ASP A 67 9.55 -1.21 8.08
CA ASP A 67 10.57 -0.16 7.87
C ASP A 67 11.98 -0.73 8.10
N ARG A 68 12.19 -1.40 9.23
CA ARG A 68 13.48 -2.03 9.58
C ARG A 68 13.88 -3.17 8.64
N GLU A 69 12.91 -3.94 8.18
CA GLU A 69 13.13 -5.06 7.27
C GLU A 69 13.24 -4.62 5.81
N SER A 70 12.76 -3.42 5.47
CA SER A 70 12.81 -2.83 4.14
C SER A 70 12.04 -3.60 3.05
N TYR A 71 11.03 -4.41 3.42
CA TYR A 71 10.08 -5.03 2.49
C TYR A 71 8.76 -5.40 3.18
N GLY A 72 7.77 -5.75 2.36
CA GLY A 72 6.53 -6.38 2.79
C GLY A 72 5.37 -5.41 3.02
N PHE A 73 5.62 -4.11 3.18
CA PHE A 73 4.57 -3.09 3.27
C PHE A 73 3.85 -2.91 1.92
N GLY A 74 2.52 -2.92 1.91
CA GLY A 74 1.73 -2.87 0.68
C GLY A 74 1.36 -4.24 0.12
N ASN A 75 1.42 -5.29 0.93
CA ASN A 75 1.14 -6.66 0.49
C ASN A 75 -0.35 -6.89 0.14
N GLU A 76 -1.26 -6.39 0.98
CA GLU A 76 -2.70 -6.35 0.72
C GLU A 76 -3.22 -4.92 0.98
N LEU A 77 -4.23 -4.50 0.22
CA LEU A 77 -4.82 -3.17 0.30
C LEU A 77 -6.35 -3.26 0.39
N GLN A 78 -6.96 -2.41 1.21
CA GLN A 78 -8.40 -2.20 1.22
C GLN A 78 -8.71 -0.71 1.35
N LEU A 79 -9.63 -0.22 0.54
CA LEU A 79 -10.00 1.20 0.48
C LEU A 79 -11.49 1.37 0.75
N ASP A 80 -11.84 2.23 1.70
CA ASP A 80 -13.21 2.67 1.97
C ASP A 80 -13.23 4.20 2.14
N GLY A 81 -13.87 4.90 1.19
CA GLY A 81 -13.79 6.36 1.11
C GLY A 81 -12.34 6.85 1.05
N ASP A 82 -11.92 7.59 2.08
CA ASP A 82 -10.57 8.14 2.20
C ASP A 82 -9.68 7.29 3.15
N PHE A 83 -10.19 6.17 3.66
CA PHE A 83 -9.46 5.25 4.54
C PHE A 83 -8.83 4.13 3.71
N LEU A 84 -7.50 4.06 3.76
CA LEU A 84 -6.72 3.00 3.14
C LEU A 84 -6.11 2.14 4.24
N ILE A 85 -6.51 0.88 4.28
CA ILE A 85 -5.87 -0.15 5.09
C ILE A 85 -4.75 -0.77 4.27
N ILE A 86 -3.56 -0.80 4.85
CA ILE A 86 -2.36 -1.38 4.25
C ILE A 86 -1.89 -2.52 5.14
N SER A 87 -1.58 -3.67 4.55
CA SER A 87 -0.93 -4.77 5.27
C SER A 87 0.57 -4.82 5.04
N ALA A 88 1.27 -5.42 6.00
CA ALA A 88 2.69 -5.74 5.89
C ALA A 88 2.98 -7.19 6.24
N SER A 89 3.67 -7.92 5.36
CA SER A 89 4.08 -9.31 5.59
C SER A 89 5.59 -9.45 5.44
N VAL A 90 6.27 -9.82 6.52
CA VAL A 90 7.73 -10.02 6.56
C VAL A 90 8.05 -11.46 6.99
N THR A 91 9.11 -12.06 6.46
CA THR A 91 9.49 -13.47 6.66
C THR A 91 10.47 -13.71 7.81
N LYS A 92 11.06 -12.68 8.44
CA LYS A 92 11.95 -12.90 9.60
C LYS A 92 11.15 -13.19 10.87
N ASP A 93 11.62 -14.16 11.65
CA ASP A 93 11.07 -14.57 12.95
C ASP A 93 10.65 -13.39 13.82
N ALA A 94 9.35 -13.06 13.79
CA ALA A 94 8.72 -12.07 14.67
C ALA A 94 8.88 -12.41 16.17
N ASN A 95 9.38 -13.60 16.50
CA ASN A 95 9.66 -14.10 17.84
C ASN A 95 10.91 -13.52 18.52
N LYS A 96 11.67 -12.61 17.89
CA LYS A 96 12.81 -11.92 18.53
C LYS A 96 12.58 -10.45 18.86
N VAL A 97 11.40 -9.90 18.57
CA VAL A 97 11.08 -8.52 18.97
C VAL A 97 10.39 -8.54 20.34
N ASN A 98 11.19 -8.68 21.40
CA ASN A 98 10.74 -8.30 22.74
C ASN A 98 10.53 -6.78 22.75
N ASN A 99 9.34 -6.29 22.41
CA ASN A 99 8.98 -4.90 22.66
C ASN A 99 7.72 -4.84 23.53
N PRO A 100 7.82 -4.35 24.79
CA PRO A 100 6.72 -4.31 25.75
C PRO A 100 5.75 -3.13 25.56
N GLU A 101 5.91 -2.32 24.52
CA GLU A 101 5.03 -1.17 24.27
C GLU A 101 4.13 -1.36 23.05
N GLY A 102 2.83 -1.55 23.34
CA GLY A 102 1.75 -1.02 22.50
C GLY A 102 0.94 -2.00 21.65
N PHE A 103 1.47 -3.15 21.24
CA PHE A 103 0.77 -3.98 20.24
C PHE A 103 0.58 -5.42 20.71
N GLN A 104 -0.66 -5.75 21.07
CA GLN A 104 -1.07 -7.09 21.49
C GLN A 104 -1.01 -8.05 20.29
N GLN A 105 -0.12 -9.04 20.41
CA GLN A 105 -0.02 -10.18 19.50
C GLN A 105 -1.32 -11.00 19.54
N LYS A 106 -2.06 -11.04 18.43
CA LYS A 106 -3.09 -12.05 18.18
C LYS A 106 -2.82 -12.73 16.84
N ALA A 107 -2.68 -14.06 16.93
CA ALA A 107 -2.37 -15.04 15.90
C ALA A 107 -2.71 -14.70 14.44
N ASN A 108 -1.80 -15.11 13.54
CA ASN A 108 -1.79 -14.98 12.08
C ASN A 108 -1.61 -13.53 11.59
N PHE A 109 -0.35 -13.18 11.37
CA PHE A 109 0.14 -11.82 11.14
C PHE A 109 -0.44 -11.21 9.84
N ARG A 110 -1.50 -10.41 10.01
CA ARG A 110 -1.81 -9.27 9.16
C ARG A 110 -1.72 -8.04 10.05
N TYR A 111 -0.70 -7.22 9.87
CA TYR A 111 -0.66 -5.90 10.51
C TYR A 111 -1.64 -5.01 9.73
N TYR A 112 -2.60 -4.41 10.44
CA TYR A 112 -3.53 -3.45 9.87
C TYR A 112 -3.09 -2.06 10.31
N PHE A 113 -2.80 -1.19 9.35
CA PHE A 113 -2.59 0.24 9.60
C PHE A 113 -3.89 0.98 9.25
N ASP A 114 -4.53 1.64 10.23
CA ASP A 114 -5.84 2.27 10.10
C ASP A 114 -5.80 3.81 10.22
N GLU A 115 -4.75 4.46 9.73
CA GLU A 115 -4.71 5.92 9.74
C GLU A 115 -5.30 6.52 8.43
N ARG A 116 -5.76 7.78 8.50
CA ARG A 116 -6.16 8.54 7.30
C ARG A 116 -4.92 8.89 6.49
N TYR A 117 -4.60 8.06 5.50
CA TYR A 117 -3.44 8.27 4.62
C TYR A 117 -3.72 9.18 3.42
N LEU A 118 -4.99 9.46 3.12
CA LEU A 118 -5.44 10.19 1.94
C LEU A 118 -6.10 11.50 2.39
N TYR A 119 -5.51 12.63 1.95
CA TYR A 119 -6.03 13.99 2.14
C TYR A 119 -6.22 14.61 0.74
#